data_AF-A0A355B8K0-F1
#
_entry.id   AF-A0A355B8K0-F1
#
_cell.length_a   1.000
_cell.length_b   1.000
_cell.length_c   1.000
_cell.angle_alpha   90.00
_cell.angle_beta   90.00
_cell.angle_gamma   90.00
#
_symmetry.space_group_name_H-M   'P 1'
#
loop_
_entity.id
_entity.type
_entity.pdbx_description
1 polymer ?
#
loop_
_entity_poly.entity_id
_entity_poly.type
_entity_poly.pdbx_seq_one_letter_code
_entity_poly.pdbx_strand_id
1 'polypeptide(L)' 'MLMENLLSKINNPTDLRKLPKNQLAQLAKELRSFIIDMVSKKEGHLGASLGVVELTIALHYVFNTPDDLLVWDVGHQA' A
#
# COMPACT_ATOMS: atom_id res chain seq x y z
N MET A 1 -11.85 21.70 2.18
CA MET A 1 -11.80 20.50 3.04
C MET A 1 -10.44 19.87 2.88
N LEU A 2 -9.64 19.80 3.94
CA LEU A 2 -8.45 18.94 3.92
C LEU A 2 -8.97 17.50 3.88
N MET A 3 -8.67 16.78 2.79
CA MET A 3 -8.96 15.35 2.71
C MET A 3 -8.15 14.69 3.82
N GLU A 4 -8.78 13.92 4.71
CA GLU A 4 -8.05 13.21 5.76
C GLU A 4 -7.04 12.25 5.11
N ASN A 5 -5.77 12.35 5.49
CA ASN A 5 -4.72 11.45 5.02
C ASN A 5 -4.85 10.11 5.77
N LEU A 6 -5.37 9.09 5.10
CA LEU A 6 -5.57 7.76 5.67
C LEU A 6 -4.25 7.05 5.89
N LEU A 7 -3.30 7.20 4.97
CA LEU A 7 -2.00 6.53 5.02
C LEU A 7 -1.23 6.83 6.32
N SER A 8 -1.27 8.07 6.80
CA SER A 8 -0.62 8.49 8.06
C SER A 8 -1.19 7.84 9.32
N LYS A 9 -2.35 7.19 9.23
CA LYS A 9 -3.02 6.49 10.34
C LYS A 9 -2.76 4.98 10.33
N ILE A 10 -2.07 4.44 9.33
CA ILE A 10 -1.84 3.01 9.16
C ILE A 10 -0.38 2.68 9.48
N ASN A 11 -0.15 1.99 10.60
CA ASN A 11 1.21 1.57 10.98
C ASN A 11 1.45 0.07 10.73
N ASN A 12 0.38 -0.72 10.57
CA ASN A 12 0.44 -2.17 10.41
C ASN A 12 -0.82 -2.71 9.69
N PRO A 13 -0.84 -3.98 9.22
CA PRO A 13 -1.99 -4.57 8.54
C PRO A 13 -3.29 -4.57 9.36
N THR A 14 -3.21 -4.61 10.70
CA THR A 14 -4.40 -4.55 11.56
C THR A 14 -5.08 -3.17 11.50
N ASP A 15 -4.33 -2.09 11.33
CA ASP A 15 -4.90 -0.76 11.12
C ASP A 15 -5.57 -0.65 9.75
N LEU A 16 -4.95 -1.22 8.71
CA LEU A 16 -5.54 -1.30 7.37
C LEU A 16 -6.90 -2.02 7.39
N ARG A 17 -7.01 -3.15 8.10
CA ARG A 17 -8.25 -3.94 8.20
C ARG A 17 -9.39 -3.22 8.92
N LYS A 18 -9.13 -2.15 9.68
CA LYS A 18 -10.16 -1.32 10.33
C LYS A 18 -10.82 -0.35 9.35
N LEU A 19 -10.22 -0.10 8.18
CA LEU A 19 -10.79 0.81 7.20
C LEU A 19 -12.05 0.21 6.55
N PRO A 20 -13.10 1.01 6.35
CA PRO A 20 -14.23 0.61 5.52
C PRO A 20 -13.77 0.43 4.07
N LYS A 21 -14.34 -0.56 3.37
CA LYS A 21 -13.93 -0.94 2.00
C LYS A 21 -13.96 0.22 1.01
N ASN A 22 -14.88 1.17 1.18
CA ASN A 22 -15.00 2.36 0.32
C ASN A 22 -13.81 3.35 0.45
N GLN A 23 -13.01 3.25 1.52
CA GLN A 23 -11.81 4.05 1.72
C GLN A 23 -10.55 3.43 1.10
N LEU A 24 -10.58 2.16 0.69
CA LEU A 24 -9.40 1.48 0.14
C LEU A 24 -8.90 2.11 -1.17
N ALA A 25 -9.81 2.60 -2.01
CA ALA A 25 -9.45 3.31 -3.24
C ALA A 25 -8.73 4.65 -2.95
N GLN A 26 -9.16 5.36 -1.90
CA GLN A 26 -8.48 6.58 -1.45
C GLN A 26 -7.08 6.23 -0.93
N LEU A 27 -6.96 5.21 -0.08
CA LEU A 27 -5.66 4.76 0.43
C LEU A 27 -4.70 4.37 -0.71
N ALA A 28 -5.18 3.66 -1.72
CA ALA A 28 -4.37 3.28 -2.88
C ALA A 28 -3.86 4.50 -3.66
N LYS A 29 -4.65 5.57 -3.74
CA LYS A 29 -4.22 6.83 -4.35
C LYS A 29 -3.14 7.53 -3.52
N GLU A 30 -3.33 7.60 -2.21
CA GLU A 30 -2.37 8.19 -1.28
C GLU A 30 -1.03 7.43 -1.29
N LEU A 31 -1.07 6.10 -1.29
CA LEU A 31 0.11 5.25 -1.30
C LEU A 31 0.89 5.40 -2.61
N ARG A 32 0.22 5.51 -3.76
CA ARG A 32 0.88 5.82 -5.04
C ARG A 32 1.59 7.17 -5.02
N SER A 33 0.91 8.22 -4.57
CA SER A 33 1.51 9.55 -4.47
C SER A 33 2.75 9.52 -3.58
N PHE A 34 2.66 8.84 -2.43
CA PHE A 34 3.81 8.65 -1.53
C PHE A 34 4.99 7.92 -2.20
N ILE A 35 4.73 6.82 -2.92
CA ILE A 35 5.78 6.08 -3.64
C ILE A 35 6.43 6.98 -4.70
N ILE A 36 5.65 7.71 -5.50
CA ILE A 36 6.17 8.64 -6.51
C ILE A 36 7.04 9.73 -5.86
N ASP A 37 6.59 10.31 -4.76
CA ASP A 37 7.33 11.36 -4.03
C ASP A 37 8.65 10.85 -3.43
N MET A 38 8.67 9.59 -2.99
CA MET A 38 9.88 8.96 -2.43
C MET A 38 10.87 8.56 -3.51
N VAL A 39 10.39 7.99 -4.63
CA VAL A 39 11.25 7.50 -5.71
C VAL A 39 11.67 8.63 -6.66
N SER A 40 10.90 9.71 -6.82
CA SER A 40 11.37 10.89 -7.58
C SER A 40 12.66 11.51 -7.01
N LYS A 41 13.00 11.19 -5.75
CA LYS A 41 14.23 11.61 -5.08
C LYS A 41 15.37 10.59 -5.18
N LYS A 42 15.15 9.39 -5.73
CA LYS A 42 16.11 8.28 -5.83
C LYS A 42 15.94 7.49 -7.13
N GLU A 43 16.97 7.39 -7.97
CA GLU A 43 16.92 6.57 -9.19
C GLU A 43 16.69 5.07 -8.85
N GLY A 44 15.73 4.41 -9.51
CA GLY A 44 15.38 3.00 -9.27
C GLY A 44 14.14 2.51 -10.02
N HIS A 45 13.84 1.20 -9.93
CA HIS A 45 12.78 0.50 -10.67
C HIS A 45 11.35 0.97 -10.31
N LEU A 46 10.90 2.04 -10.98
CA LEU A 46 9.63 2.74 -10.73
C LEU A 46 8.35 1.94 -11.08
N GLY A 47 8.40 1.12 -12.13
CA GLY A 47 7.20 0.54 -12.73
C GLY A 47 6.61 -0.64 -11.95
N ALA A 48 7.47 -1.39 -11.26
CA ALA A 48 7.12 -2.60 -10.54
C ALA A 48 6.24 -2.29 -9.32
N SER A 49 6.73 -1.44 -8.41
CA SER A 49 6.04 -1.10 -7.15
C SER A 49 4.71 -0.36 -7.36
N LEU A 50 4.56 0.43 -8.43
CA LEU A 50 3.29 1.13 -8.73
C LEU A 50 2.21 0.19 -9.26
N GLY A 51 2.59 -0.90 -9.93
CA GLY A 51 1.65 -1.87 -10.52
C GLY A 51 0.97 -2.78 -9.50
N VAL A 52 1.52 -2.91 -8.29
CA VAL A 52 1.05 -3.85 -7.26
C VAL A 52 0.32 -3.19 -6.08
N VAL A 53 0.16 -1.86 -6.06
CA VAL A 53 -0.41 -1.12 -4.92
C VAL A 53 -1.76 -1.68 -4.46
N GLU A 54 -2.73 -1.82 -5.37
CA GLU A 54 -4.05 -2.39 -5.06
C GLU A 54 -3.96 -3.82 -4.57
N LEU A 55 -3.09 -4.63 -5.21
CA LEU A 55 -2.94 -6.03 -4.88
C LEU A 55 -2.38 -6.17 -3.46
N THR A 56 -1.35 -5.41 -3.12
CA THR A 56 -0.76 -5.39 -1.77
C THR A 56 -1.78 -4.96 -0.72
N ILE A 57 -2.59 -3.93 -1.01
CA ILE A 57 -3.68 -3.51 -0.11
C ILE A 57 -4.69 -4.63 0.06
N ALA A 58 -5.16 -5.25 -1.03
CA ALA A 58 -6.15 -6.32 -0.98
C ALA A 58 -5.65 -7.55 -0.21
N LEU A 59 -4.39 -7.94 -0.43
CA LEU A 59 -3.75 -9.06 0.26
C LEU A 59 -3.70 -8.81 1.77
N HIS A 60 -3.16 -7.67 2.22
CA HIS A 60 -3.09 -7.37 3.65
C HIS A 60 -4.45 -7.08 4.30
N TYR A 61 -5.46 -6.70 3.50
CA TYR A 61 -6.83 -6.50 3.96
C TYR A 61 -7.57 -7.83 4.17
N VAL A 62 -7.33 -8.83 3.32
CA VAL A 62 -8.04 -10.12 3.36
C VAL A 62 -7.30 -11.16 4.19
N PHE A 63 -5.98 -11.24 4.06
CA PHE A 63 -5.15 -12.19 4.79
C PHE A 63 -4.68 -11.63 6.14
N ASN A 64 -4.55 -12.50 7.12
CA ASN A 64 -4.09 -12.16 8.46
C ASN A 64 -2.56 -12.19 8.55
N THR A 65 -1.88 -11.40 7.72
CA THR A 65 -0.42 -11.24 7.84
C THR A 65 -0.08 -10.55 9.17
N PRO A 66 0.96 -10.97 9.91
CA PRO A 66 2.02 -11.90 9.48
C PRO A 66 1.74 -13.40 9.77
N ASP A 67 0.60 -13.76 10.38
CA ASP A 67 0.26 -15.17 10.65
C ASP A 67 0.09 -15.95 9.34
N ASP A 68 -0.60 -15.34 8.37
CA ASP A 68 -0.58 -15.78 6.98
C ASP A 68 0.72 -15.32 6.30
N LEU A 69 1.45 -16.26 5.72
CA LEU A 69 2.71 -15.98 5.04
C LEU A 69 2.44 -15.46 3.62
N LEU A 70 2.79 -14.20 3.37
CA LEU A 70 2.75 -13.60 2.05
C LEU A 70 4.16 -13.58 1.42
N VAL A 71 4.30 -14.18 0.24
CA VAL A 71 5.57 -14.25 -0.51
C VAL A 71 5.41 -13.57 -1.87
N TRP A 72 6.28 -12.62 -2.17
CA TRP A 72 6.41 -12.00 -3.49
C TRP A 72 7.50 -12.70 -4.29
N ASP A 73 7.16 -13.27 -5.45
CA ASP A 73 8.14 -13.85 -6.36
C ASP A 73 8.91 -12.73 -7.09
N VAL A 74 10.23 -12.90 -7.23
CA VAL A 74 11.19 -11.91 -7.76
C VAL A 74 11.05 -10.52 -7.11
N GLY A 75 11.81 -10.26 -6.03
CA GLY A 75 11.73 -9.09 -5.15
C GLY A 75 12.02 -7.68 -5.73
N HIS A 76 11.76 -7.43 -7.01
CA HIS A 76 11.73 -6.07 -7.60
C HIS A 76 10.42 -5.31 -7.30
N GLN A 77 9.41 -5.98 -6.75
CA GLN A 77 8.03 -5.49 -6.60
C GLN A 77 7.66 -5.11 -5.16
N ALA A 78 8.55 -5.32 -4.18
CA ALA A 78 8.25 -5.18 -2.75
C ALA A 78 8.69 -3.83 -2.17
#